data_AF-G0VA76-F1
#
_entry.id   AF-G0VA76-F1
#
_cell.length_a   1.000
_cell.length_b   1.000
_cell.length_c   1.000
_cell.angle_alpha   90.00
_cell.angle_beta   90.00
_cell.angle_gamma   90.00
#
_symmetry.space_group_name_H-M   'P 1'
#
loop_
_entity.id
_entity.type
_entity.pdbx_description
1 polymer ?
#
loop_
_entity_poly.entity_id
_entity_poly.type
_entity_poly.pdbx_seq_one_letter_code
_entity_poly.pdbx_strand_id
1 'polypeptide(L)'
;MTAIKDNVAIANSEHSSMTLESLRERYSKFLSRREANRKVITFWAEDEFDPNSIQMSGGMPNEGFFPIESINLKISNTPHFEKSERKTVTTNISKETPVELPLSKSMQYSETRGLNPLLDFIRYFIKWIGNSPPYEDSLWEVMLANGSSDSMFKVFETLCDESDTVLMEEFTFVPVISNVMATGAKCIPIKVNLNYEDQGIDIDYLSNLLNNWKEGPYKHLSKPKILYTISTGQNPMGMTLSMEKREKIYQIAQQHDLIILEDDPYTYLTFPKFDPQDKFNNPYENPNFTIKEYLQNHFTKSFITLDNDGRVIRLETFSKLFAPGLRLSFIIANKFLLEKFVDFSELSSRAPSGTSQAIVYSTVKALTTTRANNEKPDLEQMSKAWLSWIIQIAKHYTNRRNITLSTLYESNAYKKKLFSVIEPSAGMFINLKINNISINILEEMNKLDKLLSKNGVKVILGYKMAVSKEFSMSDCNFIRITISFAKNEEELKNASNKITKSIEEYFQKS
;
A
#
# COMPACT_ATOMS: atom_id res chain seq x y z
N MET A 1 7.29 -18.95 -35.63
CA MET A 1 7.76 -17.55 -35.50
C MET A 1 7.18 -16.64 -36.60
N THR A 2 5.94 -16.88 -37.04
CA THR A 2 5.35 -16.14 -38.19
C THR A 2 3.81 -16.08 -38.14
N ALA A 3 3.22 -15.93 -36.94
CA ALA A 3 1.77 -15.75 -36.77
C ALA A 3 1.39 -14.77 -35.65
N ILE A 4 2.35 -13.96 -35.17
CA ILE A 4 2.13 -12.97 -34.08
C ILE A 4 2.23 -11.52 -34.61
N LYS A 5 2.56 -11.31 -35.89
CA LYS A 5 2.79 -9.97 -36.45
C LYS A 5 1.57 -9.30 -37.08
N ASP A 6 0.49 -10.04 -37.37
CA ASP A 6 -0.60 -9.49 -38.20
C ASP A 6 -1.80 -8.95 -37.41
N ASN A 7 -1.79 -9.02 -36.07
CA ASN A 7 -2.82 -8.40 -35.22
C ASN A 7 -2.34 -7.14 -34.47
N VAL A 8 -1.13 -6.65 -34.77
CA VAL A 8 -0.57 -5.44 -34.13
C VAL A 8 -0.90 -4.15 -34.93
N ALA A 9 -1.50 -4.26 -36.12
CA ALA A 9 -1.70 -3.13 -37.02
C ALA A 9 -3.12 -2.50 -37.01
N ILE A 10 -4.03 -2.91 -36.11
CA ILE A 10 -5.41 -2.36 -36.03
C ILE A 10 -5.73 -1.78 -34.63
N ALA A 11 -4.74 -1.24 -33.92
CA ALA A 11 -4.94 -0.51 -32.66
C ALA A 11 -4.21 0.85 -32.62
N ASN A 12 -3.90 1.42 -33.79
CA ASN A 12 -3.45 2.81 -33.93
C ASN A 12 -4.53 3.69 -34.56
N SER A 13 -5.80 3.45 -34.21
CA SER A 13 -6.89 4.40 -34.49
C SER A 13 -7.00 5.36 -33.31
N GLU A 14 -6.61 6.61 -33.53
CA GLU A 14 -6.98 7.79 -32.75
C GLU A 14 -7.00 7.60 -31.22
N HIS A 15 -5.87 7.82 -30.55
CA HIS A 15 -5.92 8.20 -29.14
C HIS A 15 -6.67 9.52 -29.05
N SER A 16 -8.00 9.47 -28.87
CA SER A 16 -8.76 10.63 -28.40
C SER A 16 -8.08 11.12 -27.14
N SER A 17 -7.65 12.37 -27.10
CA SER A 17 -7.09 12.97 -25.88
C SER A 17 -8.04 12.70 -24.72
N MET A 18 -7.55 12.08 -23.65
CA MET A 18 -8.36 11.79 -22.47
C MET A 18 -8.99 13.10 -21.97
N THR A 19 -10.30 13.07 -21.69
CA THR A 19 -11.03 14.20 -21.11
C THR A 19 -11.82 13.73 -19.90
N LEU A 20 -12.30 14.68 -19.08
CA LEU A 20 -13.19 14.34 -17.97
C LEU A 20 -14.47 13.64 -18.46
N GLU A 21 -14.99 14.02 -19.63
CA GLU A 21 -16.18 13.39 -20.22
C GLU A 21 -15.90 11.97 -20.71
N SER A 22 -14.76 11.73 -21.37
CA SER A 22 -14.39 10.37 -21.78
C SER A 22 -14.13 9.45 -20.58
N LEU A 23 -13.57 9.98 -19.48
CA LEU A 23 -13.43 9.25 -18.22
C LEU A 23 -14.81 8.90 -17.63
N ARG A 24 -15.74 9.88 -17.61
CA ARG A 24 -17.12 9.66 -17.16
C ARG A 24 -17.80 8.57 -17.98
N GLU A 25 -17.78 8.67 -19.31
CA GLU A 25 -18.39 7.69 -20.20
C GLU A 25 -17.82 6.29 -19.96
N ARG A 26 -16.49 6.18 -19.89
CA ARG A 26 -15.81 4.89 -19.70
C ARG A 26 -16.10 4.25 -18.35
N TYR A 27 -16.04 5.03 -17.28
CA TYR A 27 -16.04 4.51 -15.91
C TYR A 27 -17.42 4.53 -15.24
N SER A 28 -18.44 5.17 -15.81
CA SER A 28 -19.80 5.14 -15.25
C SER A 28 -20.38 3.73 -15.17
N LYS A 29 -20.06 2.85 -16.13
CA LYS A 29 -20.45 1.43 -16.11
C LYS A 29 -19.81 0.64 -14.96
N PHE A 30 -18.77 1.19 -14.33
CA PHE A 30 -18.10 0.58 -13.19
C PHE A 30 -18.70 1.00 -11.84
N LEU A 31 -19.64 1.94 -11.80
CA LEU A 31 -20.26 2.32 -10.53
C LEU A 31 -21.22 1.24 -10.07
N SER A 32 -21.29 1.02 -8.75
CA SER A 32 -22.30 0.18 -8.14
C SER A 32 -23.67 0.85 -8.27
N ARG A 33 -24.73 0.06 -8.21
CA ARG A 33 -26.12 0.53 -8.07
C ARG A 33 -26.27 1.39 -6.81
N ARG A 34 -25.54 1.08 -5.73
CA ARG A 34 -25.55 1.90 -4.51
C ARG A 34 -24.99 3.29 -4.78
N GLU A 35 -23.90 3.38 -5.54
CA GLU A 35 -23.34 4.67 -5.95
C GLU A 35 -24.25 5.43 -6.90
N ALA A 36 -24.84 4.78 -7.90
CA ALA A 36 -25.78 5.41 -8.82
C ALA A 36 -27.02 6.01 -8.12
N ASN A 37 -27.40 5.47 -6.95
CA ASN A 37 -28.48 5.98 -6.13
C ASN A 37 -28.03 7.01 -5.08
N ARG A 38 -26.72 7.24 -4.91
CA ARG A 38 -26.19 8.17 -3.92
C ARG A 38 -26.52 9.60 -4.33
N LYS A 39 -27.18 10.33 -3.43
CA LYS A 39 -27.45 11.76 -3.56
C LYS A 39 -26.82 12.48 -2.39
N VAL A 40 -25.79 13.28 -2.65
CA VAL A 40 -25.25 14.19 -1.65
C VAL A 40 -26.17 15.40 -1.59
N ILE A 41 -26.81 15.62 -0.44
CA ILE A 41 -27.67 16.78 -0.19
C ILE A 41 -26.88 17.72 0.70
N THR A 42 -26.44 18.85 0.15
CA THR A 42 -25.75 19.90 0.88
C THR A 42 -26.61 21.15 0.93
N PHE A 43 -26.56 21.89 2.03
CA PHE A 43 -27.15 23.22 2.15
C PHE A 43 -26.10 24.34 2.03
N TRP A 44 -24.82 23.96 1.88
CA TRP A 44 -23.66 24.84 1.87
C TRP A 44 -23.04 24.99 0.47
N ALA A 45 -23.87 24.99 -0.58
CA ALA A 45 -23.39 25.29 -1.93
C ALA A 45 -22.67 26.65 -1.95
N GLU A 46 -21.56 26.73 -2.69
CA GLU A 46 -20.78 27.95 -2.86
C GLU A 46 -21.57 28.96 -3.71
N ASP A 47 -22.45 29.72 -3.07
CA ASP A 47 -22.79 31.02 -3.61
C ASP A 47 -21.54 31.91 -3.48
N GLU A 48 -21.21 32.70 -4.51
CA GLU A 48 -20.12 33.68 -4.43
C GLU A 48 -20.35 34.59 -3.21
N PHE A 49 -19.51 34.42 -2.19
CA PHE A 49 -19.64 35.12 -0.92
C PHE A 49 -18.67 36.31 -0.90
N ASP A 50 -19.17 37.51 -0.62
CA ASP A 50 -18.30 38.67 -0.38
C ASP A 50 -17.49 38.41 0.91
N PRO A 51 -16.14 38.39 0.86
CA PRO A 51 -15.30 38.11 2.01
C PRO A 51 -15.47 39.12 3.16
N ASN A 52 -16.12 40.27 2.93
CA ASN A 52 -16.45 41.25 3.98
C ASN A 52 -17.78 40.98 4.67
N SER A 53 -18.55 39.99 4.24
CA SER A 53 -19.84 39.66 4.84
C SER A 53 -19.69 38.94 6.18
N ILE A 54 -20.53 39.29 7.14
CA ILE A 54 -20.61 38.61 8.44
C ILE A 54 -21.35 37.27 8.25
N GLN A 55 -20.68 36.15 8.48
CA GLN A 55 -21.25 34.83 8.29
C GLN A 55 -22.10 34.40 9.50
N MET A 56 -23.41 34.21 9.28
CA MET A 56 -24.36 33.67 10.27
C MET A 56 -25.03 32.36 9.79
N SER A 57 -24.47 31.71 8.77
CA SER A 57 -25.07 30.54 8.11
C SER A 57 -24.61 29.20 8.70
N GLY A 58 -23.30 28.97 8.76
CA GLY A 58 -22.72 27.70 9.16
C GLY A 58 -22.68 27.50 10.67
N GLY A 59 -22.99 26.29 11.14
CA GLY A 59 -22.83 25.85 12.53
C GLY A 59 -21.38 25.54 12.91
N MET A 60 -20.43 26.39 12.49
CA MET A 60 -19.00 26.23 12.76
C MET A 60 -18.62 26.98 14.04
N PRO A 61 -18.14 26.31 15.11
CA PRO A 61 -17.70 27.01 16.31
C PRO A 61 -16.49 27.90 16.00
N ASN A 62 -16.47 29.13 16.52
CA ASN A 62 -15.32 30.03 16.40
C ASN A 62 -14.07 29.38 17.04
N GLU A 63 -12.88 29.56 16.45
CA GLU A 63 -11.65 28.92 16.94
C GLU A 63 -11.25 29.34 18.37
N GLY A 64 -11.78 30.46 18.87
CA GLY A 64 -11.65 30.88 20.27
C GLY A 64 -12.26 29.90 21.26
N PHE A 65 -13.22 29.07 20.85
CA PHE A 65 -13.79 28.00 21.69
C PHE A 65 -12.96 26.71 21.70
N PHE A 66 -11.97 26.57 20.82
CA PHE A 66 -11.13 25.38 20.81
C PHE A 66 -10.16 25.42 22.01
N PRO A 67 -10.14 24.40 22.88
CA PRO A 67 -9.40 24.43 24.14
C PRO A 67 -7.89 24.18 23.97
N ILE A 68 -7.42 23.92 22.74
CA ILE A 68 -6.02 23.62 22.44
C ILE A 68 -5.39 24.88 21.82
N GLU A 69 -4.51 25.54 22.58
CA GLU A 69 -3.77 26.72 22.10
C GLU A 69 -2.60 26.33 21.20
N SER A 70 -1.88 25.27 21.55
CA SER A 70 -0.81 24.76 20.70
C SER A 70 -0.48 23.28 20.96
N ILE A 71 0.19 22.67 19.99
CA ILE A 71 0.78 21.33 20.07
C ILE A 71 2.28 21.47 19.82
N ASN A 72 3.09 21.07 20.81
CA ASN A 72 4.55 21.02 20.67
C ASN A 72 4.98 19.61 20.23
N LEU A 73 5.55 19.51 19.04
CA LEU A 73 6.06 18.26 18.50
C LEU A 73 7.57 18.18 18.71
N LYS A 74 8.03 17.08 19.31
CA LYS A 74 9.45 16.68 19.37
C LYS A 74 9.67 15.50 18.44
N ILE A 75 10.27 15.77 17.28
CA ILE A 75 10.37 14.86 16.14
C ILE A 75 11.78 14.27 16.09
N SER A 76 11.90 12.96 15.87
CA SER A 76 13.21 12.32 15.66
C SER A 76 13.73 12.58 14.25
N ASN A 77 14.99 12.96 14.10
CA ASN A 77 15.61 13.17 12.77
C ASN A 77 15.95 11.85 12.05
N THR A 78 16.09 10.78 12.83
CA THR A 78 16.39 9.42 12.37
C THR A 78 15.49 8.41 13.10
N PRO A 79 15.11 7.27 12.48
CA PRO A 79 14.53 6.16 13.23
C PRO A 79 15.51 5.68 14.32
N HIS A 80 14.99 5.29 15.49
CA HIS A 80 15.82 4.91 16.63
C HIS A 80 15.20 3.76 17.42
N PHE A 81 15.98 2.71 17.66
CA PHE A 81 15.55 1.47 18.32
C PHE A 81 16.22 1.24 19.69
N GLU A 82 17.23 2.04 20.02
CA GLU A 82 17.96 1.96 21.29
C GLU A 82 17.46 3.01 22.31
N LYS A 83 17.94 2.92 23.56
CA LYS A 83 17.56 3.84 24.64
C LYS A 83 18.42 5.12 24.72
N SER A 84 19.39 5.29 23.82
CA SER A 84 20.26 6.47 23.79
C SER A 84 19.51 7.74 23.36
N GLU A 85 20.10 8.90 23.64
CA GLU A 85 19.52 10.20 23.36
C GLU A 85 19.29 10.41 21.85
N ARG A 86 18.08 10.84 21.48
CA ARG A 86 17.68 11.02 20.08
C ARG A 86 18.04 12.43 19.62
N LYS A 87 18.61 12.53 18.42
CA LYS A 87 18.65 13.81 17.70
C LYS A 87 17.23 14.19 17.29
N THR A 88 16.71 15.25 17.88
CA THR A 88 15.33 15.70 17.63
C THR A 88 15.27 17.11 17.10
N VAL A 89 14.29 17.38 16.24
CA VAL A 89 13.82 18.72 15.89
C VAL A 89 12.51 19.00 16.62
N THR A 90 12.30 20.25 17.06
CA THR A 90 11.05 20.68 17.68
C THR A 90 10.29 21.62 16.76
N THR A 91 8.97 21.51 16.72
CA THR A 91 8.09 22.48 16.05
C THR A 91 6.83 22.69 16.87
N ASN A 92 6.23 23.87 16.77
CA ASN A 92 4.99 24.22 17.43
C ASN A 92 3.90 24.42 16.36
N ILE A 93 2.71 23.89 16.64
CA ILE A 93 1.50 24.14 15.87
C ILE A 93 0.59 24.96 16.79
N SER A 94 0.41 26.26 16.52
CA SER A 94 -0.50 27.16 17.24
C SER A 94 -1.80 27.39 16.45
N LYS A 95 -2.70 28.22 16.98
CA LYS A 95 -3.90 28.67 16.26
C LYS A 95 -3.61 29.44 14.96
N GLU A 96 -2.40 29.93 14.76
CA GLU A 96 -1.99 30.76 13.61
C GLU A 96 -0.78 30.20 12.86
N THR A 97 -0.01 29.29 13.48
CA THR A 97 1.23 28.76 12.92
C THR A 97 1.24 27.22 12.88
N PRO A 98 1.82 26.58 11.85
CA PRO A 98 2.32 27.19 10.62
C PRO A 98 1.17 27.79 9.80
N VAL A 99 1.42 28.90 9.09
CA VAL A 99 0.40 29.68 8.36
C VAL A 99 -0.39 28.81 7.38
N GLU A 100 0.25 27.81 6.79
CA GLU A 100 -0.36 26.92 5.82
C GLU A 100 -1.43 26.03 6.46
N LEU A 101 -1.15 25.49 7.66
CA LEU A 101 -2.00 24.50 8.32
C LEU A 101 -2.03 24.69 9.85
N PRO A 102 -2.57 25.82 10.34
CA PRO A 102 -2.62 26.11 11.76
C PRO A 102 -3.76 25.36 12.47
N LEU A 103 -3.78 25.36 13.81
CA LEU A 103 -4.82 24.69 14.60
C LEU A 103 -6.22 25.27 14.36
N SER A 104 -6.35 26.59 14.17
CA SER A 104 -7.65 27.23 13.84
C SER A 104 -8.31 26.60 12.62
N LYS A 105 -7.51 26.22 11.62
CA LYS A 105 -7.96 25.53 10.41
C LYS A 105 -8.08 24.02 10.60
N SER A 106 -7.07 23.39 11.19
CA SER A 106 -6.99 21.92 11.28
C SER A 106 -7.95 21.29 12.30
N MET A 107 -8.45 22.08 13.26
CA MET A 107 -9.46 21.64 14.23
C MET A 107 -10.88 22.07 13.84
N GLN A 108 -11.02 22.87 12.79
CA GLN A 108 -12.31 23.24 12.22
C GLN A 108 -12.82 22.15 11.25
N TYR A 109 -14.11 22.20 10.93
CA TYR A 109 -14.64 21.50 9.76
C TYR A 109 -13.84 21.85 8.50
N SER A 110 -13.67 20.85 7.63
CA SER A 110 -12.89 20.96 6.40
C SER A 110 -13.56 20.21 5.26
N GLU A 111 -13.09 20.48 4.04
CA GLU A 111 -13.48 19.73 2.86
C GLU A 111 -13.20 18.23 3.04
N THR A 112 -14.15 17.41 2.60
CA THR A 112 -14.11 15.95 2.76
C THR A 112 -12.89 15.31 2.09
N ARG A 113 -12.35 15.91 1.03
CA ARG A 113 -11.14 15.42 0.36
C ARG A 113 -9.89 15.49 1.24
N GLY A 114 -9.83 16.44 2.16
CA GLY A 114 -8.66 16.74 2.99
C GLY A 114 -8.25 18.21 2.92
N LEU A 115 -7.28 18.60 3.76
CA LEU A 115 -6.78 19.98 3.80
C LEU A 115 -5.71 20.19 2.72
N ASN A 116 -5.91 21.22 1.89
CA ASN A 116 -5.08 21.51 0.70
C ASN A 116 -3.56 21.46 0.93
N PRO A 117 -2.96 22.04 2.00
CA PRO A 117 -1.50 21.98 2.17
C PRO A 117 -0.92 20.56 2.17
N LEU A 118 -1.65 19.59 2.75
CA LEU A 118 -1.21 18.20 2.75
C LEU A 118 -1.51 17.51 1.41
N LEU A 119 -2.65 17.82 0.78
CA LEU A 119 -2.99 17.32 -0.55
C LEU A 119 -1.96 17.78 -1.60
N ASP A 120 -1.60 19.06 -1.59
CA ASP A 120 -0.62 19.68 -2.49
C ASP A 120 0.75 19.04 -2.30
N PHE A 121 1.17 18.84 -1.04
CA PHE A 121 2.40 18.14 -0.74
C PHE A 121 2.39 16.70 -1.29
N ILE A 122 1.33 15.93 -1.06
CA ILE A 122 1.23 14.55 -1.55
C ILE A 122 1.23 14.52 -3.08
N ARG A 123 0.41 15.35 -3.72
CA ARG A 123 0.33 15.44 -5.19
C ARG A 123 1.69 15.78 -5.78
N TYR A 124 2.37 16.78 -5.23
CA TYR A 124 3.72 17.14 -5.66
C TYR A 124 4.72 16.00 -5.42
N PHE A 125 4.69 15.38 -4.24
CA PHE A 125 5.59 14.28 -3.89
C PHE A 125 5.46 13.11 -4.88
N ILE A 126 4.24 12.69 -5.20
CA ILE A 126 3.96 11.60 -6.15
C ILE A 126 4.49 11.92 -7.55
N LYS A 127 4.28 13.16 -8.03
CA LYS A 127 4.85 13.60 -9.31
C LYS A 127 6.37 13.64 -9.26
N TRP A 128 6.94 14.18 -8.19
CA TRP A 128 8.37 14.39 -8.03
C TRP A 128 9.16 13.07 -7.96
N ILE A 129 8.62 12.03 -7.31
CA ILE A 129 9.20 10.68 -7.36
C ILE A 129 8.93 9.95 -8.69
N GLY A 130 8.15 10.55 -9.60
CA GLY A 130 7.76 10.00 -10.89
C GLY A 130 6.82 8.81 -10.80
N ASN A 131 5.85 8.83 -9.87
CA ASN A 131 4.78 7.85 -9.72
C ASN A 131 3.40 8.46 -10.03
N SER A 132 3.33 9.53 -10.82
CA SER A 132 2.06 10.09 -11.28
C SER A 132 1.55 9.39 -12.55
N PRO A 133 0.23 9.49 -12.84
CA PRO A 133 -0.32 9.00 -14.10
C PRO A 133 0.31 9.69 -15.33
N PRO A 134 0.38 9.00 -16.50
CA PRO A 134 0.96 9.53 -17.73
C PRO A 134 -0.03 10.38 -18.56
N TYR A 135 -1.02 11.00 -17.93
CA TYR A 135 -2.01 11.88 -18.57
C TYR A 135 -2.12 13.22 -17.86
N GLU A 136 -2.93 14.15 -18.38
CA GLU A 136 -3.00 15.53 -17.89
C GLU A 136 -3.27 15.62 -16.39
N ASP A 137 -2.58 16.54 -15.72
CA ASP A 137 -2.73 16.80 -14.29
C ASP A 137 -4.17 17.15 -13.88
N SER A 138 -4.94 17.76 -14.78
CA SER A 138 -6.33 18.13 -14.55
C SER A 138 -7.27 16.93 -14.42
N LEU A 139 -6.82 15.73 -14.81
CA LEU A 139 -7.64 14.52 -14.95
C LEU A 139 -7.39 13.46 -13.88
N TRP A 140 -6.48 13.69 -12.93
CA TRP A 140 -6.31 12.86 -11.74
C TRP A 140 -6.24 13.72 -10.49
N GLU A 141 -6.58 13.12 -9.36
CA GLU A 141 -6.58 13.80 -8.07
C GLU A 141 -6.06 12.90 -6.95
N VAL A 142 -5.92 13.51 -5.77
CA VAL A 142 -5.61 12.82 -4.51
C VAL A 142 -6.73 13.09 -3.50
N MET A 143 -7.14 12.05 -2.77
CA MET A 143 -8.06 12.16 -1.65
C MET A 143 -7.46 11.53 -0.40
N LEU A 144 -7.57 12.20 0.75
CA LEU A 144 -7.19 11.60 2.04
C LEU A 144 -8.28 10.64 2.55
N ALA A 145 -7.88 9.63 3.32
CA ALA A 145 -8.77 8.68 3.96
C ALA A 145 -8.26 8.27 5.35
N ASN A 146 -9.12 7.60 6.13
CA ASN A 146 -8.89 7.21 7.52
C ASN A 146 -8.03 5.92 7.66
N GLY A 147 -7.01 5.76 6.81
CA GLY A 147 -6.17 4.56 6.70
C GLY A 147 -6.58 3.63 5.55
N SER A 148 -5.69 2.72 5.13
CA SER A 148 -5.91 1.88 3.93
C SER A 148 -7.20 1.07 3.97
N SER A 149 -7.64 0.60 5.14
CA SER A 149 -8.92 -0.12 5.28
C SER A 149 -10.12 0.74 4.89
N ASP A 150 -10.12 2.01 5.28
CA ASP A 150 -11.16 2.97 4.90
C ASP A 150 -11.06 3.31 3.40
N SER A 151 -9.85 3.45 2.86
CA SER A 151 -9.63 3.60 1.42
C SER A 151 -10.21 2.42 0.62
N MET A 152 -9.92 1.18 1.02
CA MET A 152 -10.45 -0.02 0.37
C MET A 152 -11.98 -0.08 0.46
N PHE A 153 -12.54 0.20 1.63
CA PHE A 153 -13.99 0.16 1.83
C PHE A 153 -14.71 1.16 0.91
N LYS A 154 -14.21 2.40 0.79
CA LYS A 154 -14.72 3.40 -0.14
C LYS A 154 -14.76 2.89 -1.58
N VAL A 155 -13.64 2.32 -2.04
CA VAL A 155 -13.51 1.84 -3.43
C VAL A 155 -14.49 0.70 -3.69
N PHE A 156 -14.54 -0.32 -2.83
CA PHE A 156 -15.43 -1.46 -3.05
C PHE A 156 -16.91 -1.08 -2.92
N GLU A 157 -17.30 -0.24 -1.97
CA GLU A 157 -18.69 0.22 -1.88
C GLU A 157 -19.13 1.02 -3.13
N THR A 158 -18.21 1.81 -3.68
CA THR A 158 -18.47 2.63 -4.87
C THR A 158 -18.54 1.78 -6.14
N LEU A 159 -17.77 0.70 -6.22
CA LEU A 159 -17.57 -0.06 -7.46
C LEU A 159 -18.18 -1.46 -7.49
N CYS A 160 -18.61 -2.03 -6.36
CA CYS A 160 -19.10 -3.41 -6.30
C CYS A 160 -20.55 -3.53 -5.86
N ASP A 161 -21.31 -4.36 -6.59
CA ASP A 161 -22.61 -4.93 -6.19
C ASP A 161 -22.51 -6.44 -5.95
N GLU A 162 -23.62 -7.05 -5.55
CA GLU A 162 -23.72 -8.46 -5.22
C GLU A 162 -23.43 -9.39 -6.43
N SER A 163 -23.58 -8.87 -7.65
CA SER A 163 -23.29 -9.58 -8.90
C SER A 163 -21.83 -9.51 -9.35
N ASP A 164 -21.01 -8.68 -8.68
CA ASP A 164 -19.65 -8.41 -9.12
C ASP A 164 -18.64 -9.43 -8.61
N THR A 165 -17.51 -9.48 -9.32
CA THR A 165 -16.39 -10.36 -9.01
C THR A 165 -15.09 -9.57 -8.98
N VAL A 166 -14.28 -9.81 -7.94
CA VAL A 166 -12.98 -9.19 -7.70
C VAL A 166 -11.89 -10.25 -7.71
N LEU A 167 -10.90 -10.10 -8.58
CA LEU A 167 -9.69 -10.91 -8.59
C LEU A 167 -8.73 -10.44 -7.50
N MET A 168 -8.06 -11.38 -6.86
CA MET A 168 -6.99 -11.10 -5.89
C MET A 168 -6.00 -12.26 -5.83
N GLU A 169 -4.75 -11.95 -5.53
CA GLU A 169 -3.68 -12.94 -5.33
C GLU A 169 -4.12 -14.01 -4.32
N GLU A 170 -3.85 -15.28 -4.61
CA GLU A 170 -4.41 -16.41 -3.86
C GLU A 170 -4.08 -16.39 -2.35
N PHE A 171 -2.99 -15.72 -1.99
CA PHE A 171 -2.69 -15.29 -0.63
C PHE A 171 -2.63 -13.76 -0.58
N THR A 172 -3.38 -13.14 0.33
CA THR A 172 -3.57 -11.68 0.31
C THR A 172 -3.68 -11.06 1.70
N PHE A 173 -3.84 -9.73 1.76
CA PHE A 173 -4.21 -9.01 2.98
C PHE A 173 -5.68 -9.29 3.32
N VAL A 174 -5.93 -10.32 4.13
CA VAL A 174 -7.28 -10.85 4.38
C VAL A 174 -8.37 -9.85 4.77
N PRO A 175 -8.14 -8.71 5.42
CA PRO A 175 -9.20 -7.73 5.63
C PRO A 175 -9.81 -7.18 4.34
N VAL A 176 -9.10 -7.21 3.20
CA VAL A 176 -9.66 -6.87 1.88
C VAL A 176 -10.82 -7.79 1.50
N ILE A 177 -10.75 -9.08 1.87
CA ILE A 177 -11.79 -10.07 1.58
C ILE A 177 -13.09 -9.65 2.26
N SER A 178 -13.01 -9.20 3.52
CA SER A 178 -14.18 -8.70 4.26
C SER A 178 -14.79 -7.46 3.61
N ASN A 179 -13.97 -6.53 3.08
CA ASN A 179 -14.49 -5.36 2.37
C ASN A 179 -15.26 -5.75 1.11
N VAL A 180 -14.73 -6.68 0.31
CA VAL A 180 -15.41 -7.16 -0.89
C VAL A 180 -16.70 -7.90 -0.52
N MET A 181 -16.64 -8.84 0.44
CA MET A 181 -17.80 -9.63 0.86
C MET A 181 -18.92 -8.77 1.46
N ALA A 182 -18.59 -7.64 2.11
CA ALA A 182 -19.60 -6.71 2.65
C ALA A 182 -20.50 -6.12 1.55
N THR A 183 -20.00 -5.98 0.33
CA THR A 183 -20.77 -5.51 -0.85
C THR A 183 -21.62 -6.62 -1.49
N GLY A 184 -21.47 -7.86 -1.04
CA GLY A 184 -22.06 -9.06 -1.65
C GLY A 184 -21.24 -9.68 -2.80
N ALA A 185 -20.25 -8.95 -3.33
CA ALA A 185 -19.38 -9.41 -4.41
C ALA A 185 -18.54 -10.65 -4.03
N LYS A 186 -18.02 -11.34 -5.06
CA LYS A 186 -17.21 -12.55 -4.90
C LYS A 186 -15.72 -12.30 -5.09
N CYS A 187 -14.91 -12.82 -4.17
CA CYS A 187 -13.45 -12.84 -4.28
C CYS A 187 -13.02 -14.09 -5.04
N ILE A 188 -12.20 -13.92 -6.09
CA ILE A 188 -11.69 -15.03 -6.89
C ILE A 188 -10.15 -15.04 -6.84
N PRO A 189 -9.54 -16.14 -6.38
CA PRO A 189 -8.09 -16.23 -6.26
C PRO A 189 -7.42 -16.37 -7.63
N ILE A 190 -6.26 -15.73 -7.78
CA ILE A 190 -5.33 -15.94 -8.90
C ILE A 190 -4.00 -16.49 -8.40
N LYS A 191 -3.43 -17.45 -9.15
CA LYS A 191 -2.16 -18.09 -8.77
C LYS A 191 -1.01 -17.10 -8.69
N VAL A 192 -0.11 -17.36 -7.76
CA VAL A 192 1.15 -16.62 -7.62
C VAL A 192 2.34 -17.54 -7.77
N ASN A 193 3.34 -17.07 -8.51
CA ASN A 193 4.65 -17.70 -8.62
C ASN A 193 5.52 -17.25 -7.43
N LEU A 194 6.07 -18.23 -6.71
CA LEU A 194 6.92 -18.01 -5.53
C LEU A 194 8.42 -18.02 -5.86
N ASN A 195 8.78 -18.20 -7.13
CA ASN A 195 10.16 -18.12 -7.61
C ASN A 195 10.59 -16.65 -7.64
N TYR A 196 11.73 -16.31 -7.03
CA TYR A 196 12.24 -14.94 -6.97
C TYR A 196 12.36 -14.27 -8.36
N GLU A 197 12.84 -14.99 -9.37
CA GLU A 197 13.05 -14.44 -10.73
C GLU A 197 11.73 -14.16 -11.47
N ASP A 198 10.66 -14.86 -11.11
CA ASP A 198 9.34 -14.75 -11.72
C ASP A 198 8.25 -14.56 -10.64
N GLN A 199 8.52 -13.76 -9.62
CA GLN A 199 7.67 -13.68 -8.43
C GLN A 199 6.33 -12.95 -8.67
N GLY A 200 5.33 -13.23 -7.83
CA GLY A 200 4.03 -12.55 -7.83
C GLY A 200 3.00 -13.20 -8.75
N ILE A 201 2.04 -12.44 -9.28
CA ILE A 201 0.95 -12.96 -10.13
C ILE A 201 1.48 -13.82 -11.29
N ASP A 202 0.88 -15.00 -11.45
CA ASP A 202 1.06 -15.88 -12.60
C ASP A 202 0.27 -15.32 -13.80
N ILE A 203 1.02 -14.82 -14.79
CA ILE A 203 0.48 -14.15 -15.98
C ILE A 203 -0.29 -15.12 -16.87
N ASP A 204 0.21 -16.34 -17.03
CA ASP A 204 -0.40 -17.34 -17.91
C ASP A 204 -1.69 -17.85 -17.29
N TYR A 205 -1.70 -18.10 -15.98
CA TYR A 205 -2.92 -18.45 -15.25
C TYR A 205 -3.96 -17.32 -15.34
N LEU A 206 -3.57 -16.07 -15.10
CA LEU A 206 -4.47 -14.91 -15.15
C LEU A 206 -5.09 -14.76 -16.55
N SER A 207 -4.27 -14.80 -17.60
CA SER A 207 -4.71 -14.70 -18.99
C SER A 207 -5.65 -15.84 -19.37
N ASN A 208 -5.28 -17.09 -19.06
CA ASN A 208 -6.10 -18.26 -19.34
C ASN A 208 -7.45 -18.23 -18.61
N LEU A 209 -7.46 -17.82 -17.34
CA LEU A 209 -8.67 -17.68 -16.54
C LEU A 209 -9.64 -16.67 -17.17
N LEU A 210 -9.14 -15.51 -17.57
CA LEU A 210 -9.95 -14.41 -18.09
C LEU A 210 -10.43 -14.65 -19.53
N ASN A 211 -9.62 -15.31 -20.37
CA ASN A 211 -9.99 -15.70 -21.73
C ASN A 211 -11.08 -16.78 -21.74
N ASN A 212 -11.00 -17.74 -20.81
CA ASN A 212 -11.91 -18.87 -20.74
C ASN A 212 -12.99 -18.73 -19.66
N TRP A 213 -13.28 -17.49 -19.21
CA TRP A 213 -14.18 -17.25 -18.06
C TRP A 213 -15.55 -17.92 -18.18
N LYS A 214 -16.15 -17.89 -19.37
CA LYS A 214 -17.49 -18.45 -19.64
C LYS A 214 -17.56 -19.98 -19.64
N GLU A 215 -16.42 -20.65 -19.73
CA GLU A 215 -16.33 -22.11 -19.77
C GLU A 215 -15.60 -22.69 -18.54
N GLY A 216 -14.82 -21.84 -17.85
CA GLY A 216 -14.00 -22.20 -16.72
C GLY A 216 -14.75 -22.41 -15.40
N PRO A 217 -14.01 -22.56 -14.29
CA PRO A 217 -14.58 -22.94 -12.99
C PRO A 217 -15.58 -21.92 -12.43
N TYR A 218 -15.50 -20.67 -12.88
CA TYR A 218 -16.33 -19.56 -12.39
C TYR A 218 -17.39 -19.09 -13.42
N LYS A 219 -17.75 -19.93 -14.41
CA LYS A 219 -18.74 -19.60 -15.45
C LYS A 219 -20.12 -19.15 -14.95
N HIS A 220 -20.44 -19.46 -13.69
CA HIS A 220 -21.67 -19.07 -13.02
C HIS A 220 -21.63 -17.65 -12.42
N LEU A 221 -20.46 -16.98 -12.48
CA LEU A 221 -20.22 -15.63 -11.99
C LEU A 221 -20.01 -14.66 -13.16
N SER A 222 -20.31 -13.39 -12.93
CA SER A 222 -19.96 -12.30 -13.84
C SER A 222 -18.45 -12.24 -14.05
N LYS A 223 -18.02 -11.84 -15.25
CA LYS A 223 -16.60 -11.59 -15.52
C LYS A 223 -16.06 -10.55 -14.52
N PRO A 224 -14.83 -10.71 -14.00
CA PRO A 224 -14.32 -9.81 -12.99
C PRO A 224 -14.25 -8.37 -13.48
N LYS A 225 -14.39 -7.46 -12.53
CA LYS A 225 -14.41 -6.02 -12.76
C LYS A 225 -13.17 -5.33 -12.21
N ILE A 226 -12.61 -5.89 -11.13
CA ILE A 226 -11.48 -5.34 -10.38
C ILE A 226 -10.43 -6.43 -10.19
N LEU A 227 -9.17 -6.07 -10.38
CA LEU A 227 -8.00 -6.79 -9.90
C LEU A 227 -7.43 -6.04 -8.69
N TYR A 228 -7.55 -6.60 -7.49
CA TYR A 228 -6.85 -6.13 -6.30
C TYR A 228 -5.45 -6.78 -6.25
N THR A 229 -4.41 -5.95 -6.11
CA THR A 229 -3.03 -6.42 -6.03
C THR A 229 -2.21 -5.59 -5.05
N ILE A 230 -1.31 -6.27 -4.32
CA ILE A 230 -0.29 -5.63 -3.50
C ILE A 230 1.02 -5.76 -4.24
N SER A 231 1.28 -4.84 -5.17
CA SER A 231 2.32 -5.01 -6.20
C SER A 231 3.76 -4.97 -5.68
N THR A 232 3.97 -4.39 -4.49
CA THR A 232 5.30 -4.18 -3.89
C THR A 232 5.31 -4.66 -2.45
N GLY A 233 6.22 -5.57 -2.11
CA GLY A 233 6.28 -6.15 -0.77
C GLY A 233 4.98 -6.87 -0.37
N GLN A 234 4.41 -7.62 -1.30
CA GLN A 234 3.11 -8.30 -1.26
C GLN A 234 2.81 -8.88 0.13
N ASN A 235 1.61 -8.66 0.66
CA ASN A 235 1.21 -9.29 1.93
C ASN A 235 0.39 -10.55 1.62
N PRO A 236 0.89 -11.76 1.94
CA PRO A 236 1.98 -12.03 2.89
C PRO A 236 3.38 -12.19 2.33
N MET A 237 3.56 -12.36 1.01
CA MET A 237 4.75 -13.00 0.42
C MET A 237 6.06 -12.20 0.50
N GLY A 238 6.01 -10.88 0.68
CA GLY A 238 7.17 -9.97 0.64
C GLY A 238 7.71 -9.74 -0.77
N MET A 239 6.98 -10.19 -1.79
CA MET A 239 7.39 -10.20 -3.19
C MET A 239 6.99 -8.90 -3.91
N THR A 240 7.66 -8.58 -5.01
CA THR A 240 7.41 -7.36 -5.80
C THR A 240 7.32 -7.72 -7.28
N LEU A 241 6.28 -7.23 -7.95
CA LEU A 241 6.13 -7.39 -9.39
C LEU A 241 7.17 -6.52 -10.12
N SER A 242 7.89 -7.13 -11.07
CA SER A 242 8.76 -6.41 -12.00
C SER A 242 7.94 -5.48 -12.91
N MET A 243 8.58 -4.47 -13.50
CA MET A 243 7.91 -3.59 -14.46
C MET A 243 7.37 -4.35 -15.67
N GLU A 244 8.13 -5.33 -16.19
CA GLU A 244 7.68 -6.18 -17.29
C GLU A 244 6.38 -6.95 -16.94
N LYS A 245 6.28 -7.47 -15.72
CA LYS A 245 5.03 -8.10 -15.26
C LYS A 245 3.90 -7.09 -15.12
N ARG A 246 4.17 -5.90 -14.56
CA ARG A 246 3.17 -4.84 -14.45
C ARG A 246 2.63 -4.44 -15.82
N GLU A 247 3.48 -4.32 -16.84
CA GLU A 247 3.08 -4.05 -18.23
C GLU A 247 2.19 -5.15 -18.80
N LYS A 248 2.57 -6.43 -18.63
CA LYS A 248 1.75 -7.57 -19.07
C LYS A 248 0.39 -7.62 -18.36
N ILE A 249 0.36 -7.39 -17.04
CA ILE A 249 -0.89 -7.34 -16.27
C ILE A 249 -1.76 -6.16 -16.71
N TYR A 250 -1.15 -5.01 -16.97
CA TYR A 250 -1.87 -3.83 -17.46
C TYR A 250 -2.49 -4.11 -18.83
N GLN A 251 -1.77 -4.74 -19.77
CA GLN A 251 -2.31 -5.16 -21.06
C GLN A 251 -3.48 -6.15 -20.92
N ILE A 252 -3.38 -7.12 -20.02
CA ILE A 252 -4.49 -8.03 -19.69
C ILE A 252 -5.68 -7.23 -19.13
N ALA A 253 -5.44 -6.28 -18.23
CA ALA A 253 -6.49 -5.41 -17.71
C ALA A 253 -7.16 -4.60 -18.83
N GLN A 254 -6.41 -4.16 -19.85
CA GLN A 254 -6.98 -3.51 -21.04
C GLN A 254 -7.86 -4.46 -21.84
N GLN A 255 -7.36 -5.65 -22.17
CA GLN A 255 -8.08 -6.66 -22.96
C GLN A 255 -9.39 -7.11 -22.31
N HIS A 256 -9.40 -7.22 -20.98
CA HIS A 256 -10.55 -7.73 -20.22
C HIS A 256 -11.37 -6.63 -19.53
N ASP A 257 -11.00 -5.36 -19.76
CA ASP A 257 -11.60 -4.15 -19.19
C ASP A 257 -11.71 -4.19 -17.65
N LEU A 258 -10.59 -4.42 -16.99
CA LEU A 258 -10.46 -4.43 -15.53
C LEU A 258 -10.00 -3.07 -14.99
N ILE A 259 -10.50 -2.71 -13.81
CA ILE A 259 -9.86 -1.73 -12.92
C ILE A 259 -8.75 -2.43 -12.16
N ILE A 260 -7.59 -1.77 -12.03
CA ILE A 260 -6.51 -2.25 -11.15
C ILE A 260 -6.58 -1.44 -9.86
N LEU A 261 -6.85 -2.13 -8.75
CA LEU A 261 -6.77 -1.58 -7.40
C LEU A 261 -5.43 -1.97 -6.79
N GLU A 262 -4.46 -1.06 -6.86
CA GLU A 262 -3.11 -1.26 -6.34
C GLU A 262 -3.03 -0.75 -4.89
N ASP A 263 -2.90 -1.67 -3.93
CA ASP A 263 -2.65 -1.34 -2.52
C ASP A 263 -1.15 -1.37 -2.24
N ASP A 264 -0.54 -0.21 -2.01
CA ASP A 264 0.92 -0.08 -2.00
C ASP A 264 1.48 0.56 -0.70
N PRO A 265 1.23 -0.05 0.47
CA PRO A 265 1.66 0.50 1.75
C PRO A 265 3.17 0.40 1.98
N TYR A 266 3.91 -0.31 1.10
CA TYR A 266 5.31 -0.65 1.27
C TYR A 266 6.21 -0.23 0.10
N THR A 267 5.70 0.50 -0.90
CA THR A 267 6.45 0.81 -2.15
C THR A 267 7.86 1.34 -1.94
N TYR A 268 8.07 2.06 -0.83
CA TYR A 268 9.35 2.70 -0.52
C TYR A 268 10.28 1.85 0.35
N LEU A 269 9.81 0.71 0.86
CA LEU A 269 10.58 -0.16 1.77
C LEU A 269 11.27 -1.26 0.97
N THR A 270 11.99 -0.89 -0.08
CA THR A 270 12.67 -1.82 -0.99
C THR A 270 13.93 -2.39 -0.35
N PHE A 271 14.20 -3.66 -0.61
CA PHE A 271 15.43 -4.33 -0.17
C PHE A 271 16.42 -4.44 -1.33
N PRO A 272 17.67 -3.98 -1.15
CA PRO A 272 18.78 -4.46 -1.94
C PRO A 272 18.84 -6.00 -1.92
N LYS A 273 19.34 -6.63 -2.99
CA LYS A 273 19.47 -8.10 -3.03
C LYS A 273 20.32 -8.57 -1.84
N PHE A 274 19.89 -9.64 -1.16
CA PHE A 274 20.68 -10.22 -0.08
C PHE A 274 21.92 -10.90 -0.68
N ASP A 275 23.09 -10.62 -0.12
CA ASP A 275 24.35 -11.25 -0.53
C ASP A 275 24.80 -12.24 0.55
N PRO A 276 24.80 -13.56 0.30
CA PRO A 276 25.30 -14.55 1.25
C PRO A 276 26.80 -14.41 1.59
N GLN A 277 27.60 -13.78 0.72
CA GLN A 277 29.03 -13.55 0.93
C GLN A 277 29.27 -12.29 1.78
N ASP A 278 28.42 -11.27 1.60
CA ASP A 278 28.39 -10.06 2.42
C ASP A 278 27.00 -9.84 3.04
N LYS A 279 26.70 -10.66 4.05
CA LYS A 279 25.37 -10.80 4.66
C LYS A 279 24.83 -9.51 5.28
N PHE A 280 25.70 -8.55 5.54
CA PHE A 280 25.35 -7.29 6.19
C PHE A 280 25.50 -6.08 5.26
N ASN A 281 25.80 -6.31 3.98
CA ASN A 281 25.81 -5.24 2.99
C ASN A 281 24.46 -4.49 2.98
N ASN A 282 24.54 -3.18 3.16
CA ASN A 282 23.41 -2.28 3.06
C ASN A 282 23.84 -1.00 2.35
N PRO A 283 23.56 -0.86 1.04
CA PRO A 283 23.83 0.35 0.27
C PRO A 283 23.32 1.64 0.92
N TYR A 284 22.21 1.57 1.66
CA TYR A 284 21.62 2.73 2.33
C TYR A 284 22.42 3.24 3.53
N GLU A 285 23.46 2.52 3.97
CA GLU A 285 24.43 2.97 4.98
C GLU A 285 25.60 3.73 4.37
N ASN A 286 25.80 3.66 3.06
CA ASN A 286 26.87 4.39 2.38
C ASN A 286 26.64 5.91 2.55
N PRO A 287 27.61 6.68 3.09
CA PRO A 287 27.46 8.12 3.27
C PRO A 287 27.27 8.89 1.95
N ASN A 288 27.66 8.29 0.82
CA ASN A 288 27.48 8.85 -0.52
C ASN A 288 26.18 8.39 -1.20
N PHE A 289 25.34 7.59 -0.53
CA PHE A 289 24.07 7.12 -1.09
C PHE A 289 23.12 8.31 -1.32
N THR A 290 22.61 8.43 -2.56
CA THR A 290 21.80 9.59 -2.95
C THR A 290 20.33 9.23 -3.19
N ILE A 291 19.45 10.24 -3.08
CA ILE A 291 18.05 10.12 -3.52
C ILE A 291 17.96 9.68 -4.98
N LYS A 292 18.85 10.20 -5.83
CA LYS A 292 18.89 9.85 -7.25
C LYS A 292 19.18 8.36 -7.44
N GLU A 293 20.19 7.84 -6.75
CA GLU A 293 20.52 6.42 -6.75
C GLU A 293 19.35 5.56 -6.25
N TYR A 294 18.69 5.97 -5.17
CA TYR A 294 17.49 5.30 -4.67
C TYR A 294 16.37 5.23 -5.73
N LEU A 295 16.00 6.36 -6.31
CA LEU A 295 14.92 6.44 -7.30
C LEU A 295 15.24 5.71 -8.60
N GLN A 296 16.51 5.60 -8.99
CA GLN A 296 16.93 4.96 -10.24
C GLN A 296 17.12 3.45 -10.10
N ASN A 297 17.69 2.99 -8.98
CA ASN A 297 18.18 1.61 -8.85
C ASN A 297 17.44 0.77 -7.80
N HIS A 298 16.67 1.39 -6.91
CA HIS A 298 16.00 0.68 -5.81
C HIS A 298 14.49 0.83 -5.83
N PHE A 299 13.97 1.95 -6.31
CA PHE A 299 12.55 2.23 -6.33
C PHE A 299 11.85 1.59 -7.53
N THR A 300 10.83 0.77 -7.26
CA THR A 300 9.98 0.19 -8.32
C THR A 300 8.77 1.09 -8.57
N LYS A 301 8.49 1.39 -9.84
CA LYS A 301 7.37 2.25 -10.24
C LYS A 301 6.02 1.53 -10.08
N SER A 302 5.00 2.33 -9.77
CA SER A 302 3.61 1.89 -9.59
C SER A 302 2.95 1.50 -10.91
N PHE A 303 1.88 0.68 -10.87
CA PHE A 303 0.97 0.49 -12.00
C PHE A 303 0.45 1.81 -12.59
N ILE A 304 0.30 2.84 -11.76
CA ILE A 304 -0.27 4.13 -12.18
C ILE A 304 0.61 4.83 -13.23
N THR A 305 1.91 4.54 -13.28
CA THR A 305 2.80 5.11 -14.32
C THR A 305 2.55 4.51 -15.70
N LEU A 306 1.85 3.38 -15.77
CA LEU A 306 1.43 2.71 -17.01
C LEU A 306 0.00 3.10 -17.42
N ASP A 307 -0.69 3.88 -16.60
CA ASP A 307 -2.14 4.07 -16.68
C ASP A 307 -2.58 5.07 -17.75
N ASN A 308 -2.43 4.69 -19.01
CA ASN A 308 -2.88 5.50 -20.15
C ASN A 308 -4.42 5.56 -20.30
N ASP A 309 -5.16 4.73 -19.57
CA ASP A 309 -6.63 4.67 -19.64
C ASP A 309 -7.35 5.36 -18.47
N GLY A 310 -6.65 5.61 -17.36
CA GLY A 310 -7.26 6.05 -16.10
C GLY A 310 -7.89 4.90 -15.29
N ARG A 311 -7.46 3.64 -15.49
CA ARG A 311 -8.03 2.43 -14.87
C ARG A 311 -7.37 2.03 -13.56
N VAL A 312 -6.30 2.70 -13.15
CA VAL A 312 -5.56 2.38 -11.92
C VAL A 312 -6.06 3.25 -10.78
N ILE A 313 -6.45 2.60 -9.69
CA ILE A 313 -6.71 3.24 -8.40
C ILE A 313 -5.58 2.80 -7.48
N ARG A 314 -4.80 3.76 -7.00
CA ARG A 314 -3.67 3.51 -6.11
C ARG A 314 -4.02 3.91 -4.68
N LEU A 315 -3.74 3.03 -3.72
CA LEU A 315 -3.93 3.25 -2.30
C LEU A 315 -2.56 3.34 -1.60
N GLU A 316 -2.33 4.40 -0.84
CA GLU A 316 -1.12 4.58 -0.03
C GLU A 316 -1.45 4.96 1.41
N THR A 317 -0.52 4.74 2.35
CA THR A 317 -0.75 5.07 3.76
C THR A 317 0.47 5.57 4.51
N PHE A 318 0.23 6.52 5.42
CA PHE A 318 1.21 6.94 6.41
C PHE A 318 1.40 5.91 7.53
N SER A 319 0.61 4.83 7.57
CA SER A 319 0.65 3.83 8.65
C SER A 319 2.00 3.11 8.77
N LYS A 320 2.72 2.94 7.65
CA LYS A 320 3.97 2.16 7.61
C LYS A 320 5.23 3.03 7.52
N LEU A 321 5.07 4.31 7.22
CA LEU A 321 6.15 5.28 7.02
C LEU A 321 6.18 6.36 8.12
N PHE A 322 5.08 6.51 8.85
CA PHE A 322 4.94 7.45 9.96
C PHE A 322 4.45 6.72 11.22
N ALA A 323 3.13 6.52 11.35
CA ALA A 323 2.54 5.84 12.50
C ALA A 323 1.13 5.35 12.15
N PRO A 324 0.79 4.08 12.47
CA PRO A 324 -0.56 3.57 12.24
C PRO A 324 -1.63 4.41 12.94
N GLY A 325 -1.37 4.85 14.17
CA GLY A 325 -2.36 5.54 15.03
C GLY A 325 -2.91 6.84 14.48
N LEU A 326 -2.25 7.44 13.47
CA LEU A 326 -2.75 8.63 12.77
C LEU A 326 -4.07 8.41 12.04
N ARG A 327 -4.34 7.16 11.64
CA ARG A 327 -5.47 6.79 10.77
C ARG A 327 -5.48 7.65 9.51
N LEU A 328 -4.37 7.66 8.78
CA LEU A 328 -4.20 8.52 7.60
C LEU A 328 -3.65 7.72 6.40
N SER A 329 -4.37 7.81 5.30
CA SER A 329 -4.04 7.26 3.98
C SER A 329 -4.43 8.25 2.89
N PHE A 330 -4.10 7.92 1.65
CA PHE A 330 -4.60 8.64 0.50
C PHE A 330 -4.85 7.71 -0.69
N ILE A 331 -5.75 8.14 -1.55
CA ILE A 331 -6.18 7.47 -2.78
C ILE A 331 -5.76 8.36 -3.95
N ILE A 332 -5.19 7.76 -4.99
CA ILE A 332 -4.90 8.41 -6.27
C ILE A 332 -5.70 7.68 -7.35
N ALA A 333 -6.47 8.41 -8.13
CA ALA A 333 -7.25 7.87 -9.23
C ALA A 333 -7.54 8.97 -10.25
N ASN A 334 -8.11 8.56 -11.39
CA ASN A 334 -8.71 9.52 -12.31
C ASN A 334 -9.79 10.34 -11.59
N LYS A 335 -9.96 11.59 -12.01
CA LYS A 335 -10.79 12.58 -11.34
C LYS A 335 -12.24 12.14 -11.21
N PHE A 336 -12.81 11.52 -12.24
CA PHE A 336 -14.20 11.05 -12.21
C PHE A 336 -14.45 10.03 -11.09
N LEU A 337 -13.61 8.98 -11.00
CA LEU A 337 -13.74 7.97 -9.94
C LEU A 337 -13.46 8.55 -8.56
N LEU A 338 -12.50 9.46 -8.46
CA LEU A 338 -12.15 10.07 -7.18
C LEU A 338 -13.29 10.93 -6.62
N GLU A 339 -14.01 11.68 -7.45
CA GLU A 339 -15.20 12.42 -6.99
C GLU A 339 -16.28 11.47 -6.45
N LYS A 340 -16.42 10.26 -6.99
CA LYS A 340 -17.35 9.25 -6.43
C LYS A 340 -16.91 8.77 -5.05
N PHE A 341 -15.61 8.66 -4.80
CA PHE A 341 -15.10 8.36 -3.47
C PHE A 341 -15.31 9.53 -2.50
N VAL A 342 -15.25 10.78 -2.97
CA VAL A 342 -15.62 11.96 -2.19
C VAL A 342 -17.11 11.94 -1.85
N ASP A 343 -17.99 11.68 -2.82
CA ASP A 343 -19.44 11.53 -2.62
C ASP A 343 -19.74 10.46 -1.56
N PHE A 344 -19.07 9.31 -1.60
CA PHE A 344 -19.18 8.27 -0.58
C PHE A 344 -18.81 8.79 0.82
N SER A 345 -17.74 9.58 0.88
CA SER A 345 -17.17 10.08 2.13
C SER A 345 -18.05 11.12 2.79
N GLU A 346 -18.72 11.97 2.01
CA GLU A 346 -19.67 12.97 2.54
C GLU A 346 -20.75 12.34 3.43
N LEU A 347 -21.17 11.10 3.12
CA LEU A 347 -22.19 10.37 3.87
C LEU A 347 -21.64 9.50 5.01
N SER A 348 -20.36 9.11 4.94
CA SER A 348 -19.80 8.08 5.82
C SER A 348 -18.84 8.68 6.86
N SER A 349 -17.59 8.91 6.46
CA SER A 349 -16.50 9.30 7.36
C SER A 349 -16.10 10.78 7.25
N ARG A 350 -16.66 11.53 6.29
CA ARG A 350 -16.25 12.90 5.96
C ARG A 350 -14.73 12.99 5.78
N ALA A 351 -14.12 14.11 6.15
CA ALA A 351 -12.67 14.30 6.11
C ALA A 351 -11.95 13.50 7.22
N PRO A 352 -10.73 12.99 6.98
CA PRO A 352 -9.87 12.50 8.04
C PRO A 352 -9.51 13.57 9.05
N SER A 353 -9.16 13.17 10.28
CA SER A 353 -8.78 14.08 11.38
C SER A 353 -7.81 15.19 10.91
N GLY A 354 -8.25 16.44 10.95
CA GLY A 354 -7.41 17.58 10.55
C GLY A 354 -6.19 17.75 11.45
N THR A 355 -6.28 17.39 12.74
CA THR A 355 -5.11 17.33 13.64
C THR A 355 -4.09 16.30 13.19
N SER A 356 -4.52 15.10 12.73
CA SER A 356 -3.59 14.11 12.15
C SER A 356 -2.90 14.66 10.90
N GLN A 357 -3.63 15.38 10.04
CA GLN A 357 -3.08 16.04 8.86
C GLN A 357 -2.05 17.12 9.23
N ALA A 358 -2.35 17.96 10.23
CA ALA A 358 -1.45 19.00 10.72
C ALA A 358 -0.17 18.42 11.33
N ILE A 359 -0.26 17.32 12.08
CA ILE A 359 0.91 16.63 12.64
C ILE A 359 1.81 16.10 11.52
N VAL A 360 1.26 15.45 10.49
CA VAL A 360 2.04 14.92 9.36
C VAL A 360 2.71 16.06 8.60
N TYR A 361 1.94 17.08 8.19
CA TYR A 361 2.45 18.22 7.43
C TYR A 361 3.56 18.97 8.20
N SER A 362 3.31 19.31 9.46
CA SER A 362 4.27 20.04 10.30
C SER A 362 5.52 19.22 10.60
N THR A 363 5.40 17.89 10.69
CA THR A 363 6.56 17.01 10.84
C THR A 363 7.44 17.00 9.60
N VAL A 364 6.85 16.88 8.41
CA VAL A 364 7.60 16.96 7.14
C VAL A 364 8.28 18.33 7.01
N LYS A 365 7.55 19.42 7.28
CA LYS A 365 8.08 20.78 7.24
C LYS A 365 9.26 20.96 8.20
N ALA A 366 9.13 20.52 9.45
CA ALA A 366 10.19 20.64 10.46
C ALA A 366 11.45 19.82 10.09
N LEU A 367 11.30 18.58 9.61
CA LEU A 367 12.41 17.78 9.10
C LEU A 367 13.12 18.47 7.93
N THR A 368 12.37 19.22 7.12
CA THR A 368 12.91 19.97 5.99
C THR A 368 13.70 21.18 6.44
N THR A 369 13.16 22.00 7.34
CA THR A 369 13.84 23.21 7.84
C THR A 369 15.19 22.87 8.46
N THR A 370 15.30 21.78 9.22
CA THR A 370 16.59 21.34 9.77
C THR A 370 17.58 20.89 8.68
N ARG A 371 17.12 20.25 7.61
CA ARG A 371 17.99 19.70 6.55
C ARG A 371 18.37 20.71 5.48
N ALA A 372 17.46 21.62 5.14
CA ALA A 372 17.63 22.65 4.12
C ALA A 372 18.08 23.99 4.69
N ASN A 373 18.09 24.15 6.02
CA ASN A 373 18.33 25.44 6.71
C ASN A 373 17.42 26.56 6.16
N ASN A 374 16.15 26.24 5.91
CA ASN A 374 15.14 27.13 5.34
C ASN A 374 13.83 27.06 6.14
N GLU A 375 13.39 28.19 6.69
CA GLU A 375 12.17 28.29 7.51
C GLU A 375 10.87 28.21 6.67
N LYS A 376 10.96 28.49 5.37
CA LYS A 376 9.84 28.39 4.41
C LYS A 376 10.22 27.46 3.26
N PRO A 377 10.32 26.15 3.52
CA PRO A 377 10.71 25.21 2.48
C PRO A 377 9.64 25.09 1.39
N ASP A 378 10.07 24.98 0.14
CA ASP A 378 9.19 24.63 -0.97
C ASP A 378 8.84 23.12 -0.97
N LEU A 379 7.89 22.73 -1.81
CA LEU A 379 7.42 21.34 -1.90
C LEU A 379 8.51 20.37 -2.37
N GLU A 380 9.52 20.82 -3.12
CA GLU A 380 10.63 19.98 -3.55
C GLU A 380 11.58 19.67 -2.39
N GLN A 381 11.93 20.68 -1.60
CA GLN A 381 12.71 20.53 -0.37
C GLN A 381 11.97 19.62 0.61
N MET A 382 10.65 19.79 0.77
CA MET A 382 9.82 18.92 1.59
C MET A 382 9.81 17.48 1.08
N SER A 383 9.70 17.28 -0.23
CA SER A 383 9.72 15.96 -0.86
C SER A 383 11.05 15.25 -0.67
N LYS A 384 12.17 15.97 -0.83
CA LYS A 384 13.53 15.46 -0.54
C LYS A 384 13.67 15.05 0.91
N ALA A 385 13.24 15.90 1.85
CA ALA A 385 13.32 15.59 3.27
C ALA A 385 12.43 14.39 3.65
N TRP A 386 11.23 14.30 3.12
CA TRP A 386 10.36 13.15 3.38
C TRP A 386 10.94 11.85 2.83
N LEU A 387 11.42 11.86 1.58
CA LEU A 387 12.06 10.67 0.99
C LEU A 387 13.34 10.28 1.73
N SER A 388 14.17 11.23 2.16
CA SER A 388 15.34 10.94 3.00
C SER A 388 14.97 10.36 4.38
N TRP A 389 13.80 10.68 4.94
CA TRP A 389 13.30 9.99 6.13
C TRP A 389 12.90 8.54 5.79
N ILE A 390 12.19 8.34 4.69
CA ILE A 390 11.76 7.01 4.24
C ILE A 390 12.96 6.11 3.90
N ILE A 391 14.00 6.62 3.24
CA ILE A 391 15.23 5.88 2.95
C ILE A 391 15.90 5.40 4.24
N GLN A 392 15.86 6.19 5.32
CA GLN A 392 16.36 5.72 6.61
C GLN A 392 15.50 4.59 7.18
N ILE A 393 14.18 4.63 7.01
CA ILE A 393 13.32 3.50 7.38
C ILE A 393 13.70 2.27 6.56
N ALA A 394 13.86 2.39 5.24
CA ALA A 394 14.29 1.31 4.35
C ALA A 394 15.66 0.74 4.75
N LYS A 395 16.61 1.60 5.14
CA LYS A 395 17.91 1.21 5.73
C LYS A 395 17.73 0.29 6.93
N HIS A 396 16.92 0.68 7.90
CA HIS A 396 16.69 -0.14 9.09
C HIS A 396 15.96 -1.44 8.80
N TYR A 397 14.96 -1.43 7.91
CA TYR A 397 14.31 -2.67 7.50
C TYR A 397 15.26 -3.59 6.72
N THR A 398 16.18 -3.04 5.93
CA THR A 398 17.21 -3.82 5.22
C THR A 398 18.13 -4.53 6.22
N ASN A 399 18.60 -3.84 7.27
CA ASN A 399 19.40 -4.47 8.33
C ASN A 399 18.61 -5.58 9.04
N ARG A 400 17.36 -5.31 9.41
CA ARG A 400 16.48 -6.29 10.06
C ARG A 400 16.25 -7.53 9.19
N ARG A 401 16.07 -7.33 7.87
CA ARG A 401 15.96 -8.39 6.87
C ARG A 401 17.26 -9.20 6.81
N ASN A 402 18.40 -8.53 6.65
CA ASN A 402 19.74 -9.14 6.55
C ASN A 402 20.05 -10.02 7.78
N ILE A 403 19.81 -9.51 8.99
CA ILE A 403 20.03 -10.24 10.25
C ILE A 403 19.14 -11.48 10.33
N THR A 404 17.86 -11.33 9.96
CA THR A 404 16.90 -12.43 9.98
C THR A 404 17.29 -13.51 8.96
N LEU A 405 17.58 -13.15 7.71
CA LEU A 405 18.01 -14.09 6.67
C LEU A 405 19.32 -14.79 7.02
N SER A 406 20.31 -14.05 7.51
CA SER A 406 21.59 -14.61 7.96
C SER A 406 21.35 -15.70 9.03
N THR A 407 20.54 -15.39 10.05
CA THR A 407 20.23 -16.35 11.13
C THR A 407 19.47 -17.58 10.61
N LEU A 408 18.53 -17.38 9.69
CA LEU A 408 17.77 -18.49 9.08
C LEU A 408 18.68 -19.40 8.25
N TYR A 409 19.53 -18.82 7.39
CA TYR A 409 20.43 -19.58 6.50
C TYR A 409 21.53 -20.33 7.24
N GLU A 410 21.98 -19.82 8.38
CA GLU A 410 23.00 -20.49 9.20
C GLU A 410 22.45 -21.65 10.05
N SER A 411 21.13 -21.72 10.21
CA SER A 411 20.47 -22.72 11.05
C SER A 411 20.64 -24.16 10.53
N ASN A 412 20.64 -25.13 11.46
CA ASN A 412 20.69 -26.55 11.09
C ASN A 412 19.43 -26.97 10.33
N ALA A 413 18.26 -26.42 10.69
CA ALA A 413 17.00 -26.58 9.99
C ALA A 413 17.09 -26.27 8.50
N TYR A 414 17.72 -25.14 8.15
CA TYR A 414 17.92 -24.75 6.76
C TYR A 414 18.94 -25.66 6.05
N LYS A 415 20.07 -25.96 6.70
CA LYS A 415 21.09 -26.88 6.16
C LYS A 415 20.54 -28.28 5.88
N LYS A 416 19.60 -28.75 6.70
CA LYS A 416 18.85 -30.01 6.53
C LYS A 416 17.70 -29.90 5.52
N LYS A 417 17.49 -28.74 4.90
CA LYS A 417 16.41 -28.44 3.95
C LYS A 417 15.01 -28.69 4.52
N LEU A 418 14.80 -28.46 5.82
CA LEU A 418 13.48 -28.60 6.45
C LEU A 418 12.52 -27.47 6.07
N PHE A 419 13.06 -26.34 5.62
CA PHE A 419 12.29 -25.25 5.03
C PHE A 419 13.10 -24.56 3.94
N SER A 420 12.40 -23.79 3.11
CA SER A 420 12.95 -22.87 2.12
C SER A 420 12.50 -21.45 2.43
N VAL A 421 13.37 -20.47 2.17
CA VAL A 421 13.04 -19.05 2.35
C VAL A 421 12.46 -18.50 1.05
N ILE A 422 11.33 -17.82 1.13
CA ILE A 422 10.83 -16.96 0.07
C ILE A 422 11.40 -15.57 0.37
N GLU A 423 12.48 -15.21 -0.33
CA GLU A 423 13.21 -13.98 -0.07
C GLU A 423 12.35 -12.75 -0.43
N PRO A 424 12.19 -11.80 0.50
CA PRO A 424 11.45 -10.58 0.20
C PRO A 424 12.29 -9.63 -0.64
N SER A 425 11.62 -8.91 -1.52
CA SER A 425 12.17 -7.78 -2.28
C SER A 425 11.77 -6.43 -1.69
N ALA A 426 10.71 -6.37 -0.88
CA ALA A 426 10.32 -5.15 -0.17
C ALA A 426 9.44 -5.44 1.07
N GLY A 427 9.19 -4.40 1.86
CA GLY A 427 8.21 -4.40 2.95
C GLY A 427 8.78 -4.86 4.28
N MET A 428 8.09 -5.81 4.92
CA MET A 428 8.38 -6.19 6.31
C MET A 428 8.02 -7.63 6.66
N PHE A 429 7.86 -8.48 5.64
CA PHE A 429 7.47 -9.88 5.78
C PHE A 429 8.52 -10.79 5.14
N ILE A 430 8.76 -11.94 5.78
CA ILE A 430 9.60 -13.03 5.26
C ILE A 430 8.77 -14.31 5.40
N ASN A 431 8.75 -15.14 4.36
CA ASN A 431 7.98 -16.38 4.39
C ASN A 431 8.91 -17.59 4.35
N LEU A 432 8.60 -18.60 5.16
CA LEU A 432 9.31 -19.87 5.17
C LEU A 432 8.35 -20.96 4.67
N LYS A 433 8.63 -21.55 3.51
CA LYS A 433 7.94 -22.73 3.01
C LYS A 433 8.48 -23.95 3.75
N ILE A 434 7.62 -24.69 4.45
CA ILE A 434 8.00 -25.86 5.23
C ILE A 434 8.01 -27.06 4.29
N ASN A 435 9.18 -27.66 4.10
CA ASN A 435 9.38 -28.74 3.15
C ASN A 435 8.80 -30.05 3.69
N ASN A 436 8.51 -31.01 2.80
CA ASN A 436 8.00 -32.33 3.17
C ASN A 436 6.64 -32.36 3.90
N ILE A 437 5.89 -31.25 3.91
CA ILE A 437 4.48 -31.22 4.31
C ILE A 437 3.63 -31.07 3.04
N SER A 438 3.11 -32.19 2.52
CA SER A 438 2.29 -32.24 1.30
C SER A 438 0.90 -32.86 1.50
N ILE A 439 0.66 -33.52 2.64
CA ILE A 439 -0.60 -34.18 3.00
C ILE A 439 -1.05 -33.62 4.35
N ASN A 440 -2.36 -33.49 4.57
CA ASN A 440 -2.95 -32.95 5.81
C ASN A 440 -2.36 -31.60 6.24
N ILE A 441 -2.05 -30.74 5.25
CA ILE A 441 -1.28 -29.49 5.43
C ILE A 441 -1.81 -28.65 6.60
N LEU A 442 -3.12 -28.48 6.74
CA LEU A 442 -3.71 -27.70 7.84
C LEU A 442 -3.41 -28.31 9.21
N GLU A 443 -3.54 -29.63 9.35
CA GLU A 443 -3.28 -30.32 10.61
C GLU A 443 -1.81 -30.22 10.99
N GLU A 444 -0.92 -30.49 10.04
CA GLU A 444 0.52 -30.45 10.23
C GLU A 444 1.02 -29.04 10.55
N MET A 445 0.55 -28.03 9.82
CA MET A 445 0.90 -26.64 10.12
C MET A 445 0.35 -26.19 11.49
N ASN A 446 -0.79 -26.73 11.95
CA ASN A 446 -1.30 -26.46 13.30
C ASN A 446 -0.47 -27.14 14.40
N LYS A 447 0.06 -28.34 14.15
CA LYS A 447 1.02 -29.00 15.05
C LYS A 447 2.28 -28.17 15.19
N LEU A 448 2.81 -27.67 14.06
CA LEU A 448 3.96 -26.76 14.05
C LEU A 448 3.66 -25.44 14.79
N ASP A 449 2.50 -24.82 14.60
CA ASP A 449 2.09 -23.57 15.28
C ASP A 449 2.06 -23.72 16.81
N LYS A 450 1.57 -24.86 17.31
CA LYS A 450 1.58 -25.19 18.74
C LYS A 450 3.01 -25.28 19.28
N LEU A 451 3.93 -25.86 18.51
CA LEU A 451 5.34 -25.99 18.91
C LEU A 451 6.06 -24.64 18.89
N LEU A 452 5.85 -23.83 17.84
CA LEU A 452 6.34 -22.45 17.76
C LEU A 452 5.86 -21.62 18.96
N SER A 453 4.57 -21.70 19.27
CA SER A 453 3.97 -21.01 20.42
C SER A 453 4.57 -21.47 21.75
N LYS A 454 4.76 -22.80 21.93
CA LYS A 454 5.42 -23.37 23.11
C LYS A 454 6.85 -22.87 23.28
N ASN A 455 7.58 -22.70 22.18
CA ASN A 455 8.94 -22.17 22.17
C ASN A 455 8.99 -20.63 22.24
N GLY A 456 7.83 -19.98 22.40
CA GLY A 456 7.71 -18.55 22.66
C GLY A 456 7.91 -17.68 21.41
N VAL A 457 7.48 -18.17 20.24
CA VAL A 457 7.38 -17.36 19.02
C VAL A 457 6.00 -17.51 18.40
N LYS A 458 5.44 -16.37 17.96
CA LYS A 458 4.17 -16.32 17.26
C LYS A 458 4.41 -15.91 15.81
N VAL A 459 3.85 -16.69 14.89
CA VAL A 459 3.89 -16.43 13.43
C VAL A 459 2.48 -16.50 12.86
N ILE A 460 2.33 -16.22 11.56
CA ILE A 460 1.05 -16.43 10.87
C ILE A 460 1.21 -17.58 9.88
N LEU A 461 0.25 -18.51 9.88
CA LEU A 461 0.23 -19.66 8.98
C LEU A 461 -0.34 -19.27 7.62
N GLY A 462 0.28 -19.76 6.54
CA GLY A 462 -0.07 -19.42 5.15
C GLY A 462 -1.55 -19.60 4.82
N TYR A 463 -2.14 -20.73 5.23
CA TYR A 463 -3.56 -21.01 5.00
C TYR A 463 -4.52 -20.00 5.66
N LYS A 464 -4.09 -19.24 6.67
CA LYS A 464 -4.90 -18.18 7.31
C LYS A 464 -4.94 -16.91 6.45
N MET A 465 -4.11 -16.83 5.40
CA MET A 465 -4.00 -15.70 4.49
C MET A 465 -4.47 -16.04 3.07
N ALA A 466 -4.98 -17.27 2.86
CA ALA A 466 -5.52 -17.71 1.58
C ALA A 466 -6.91 -17.11 1.33
N VAL A 467 -7.16 -16.67 0.09
CA VAL A 467 -8.47 -16.21 -0.39
C VAL A 467 -9.44 -17.39 -0.43
N SER A 468 -8.98 -18.53 -0.95
CA SER A 468 -9.67 -19.82 -0.85
C SER A 468 -8.67 -20.88 -0.41
N LYS A 469 -8.92 -21.48 0.77
CA LYS A 469 -8.07 -22.54 1.30
C LYS A 469 -8.04 -23.77 0.40
N GLU A 470 -9.16 -24.09 -0.24
CA GLU A 470 -9.27 -25.22 -1.15
C GLU A 470 -8.41 -24.99 -2.39
N PHE A 471 -8.52 -23.80 -3.00
CA PHE A 471 -7.76 -23.42 -4.19
C PHE A 471 -6.25 -23.38 -3.97
N SER A 472 -5.83 -22.92 -2.79
CA SER A 472 -4.42 -22.72 -2.46
C SER A 472 -3.84 -23.82 -1.58
N MET A 473 -4.56 -24.93 -1.37
CA MET A 473 -4.20 -25.94 -0.39
C MET A 473 -2.76 -26.45 -0.57
N SER A 474 -2.37 -26.74 -1.83
CA SER A 474 -1.03 -27.23 -2.20
C SER A 474 0.12 -26.31 -1.77
N ASP A 475 -0.17 -25.01 -1.62
CA ASP A 475 0.81 -23.96 -1.37
C ASP A 475 0.63 -23.33 0.01
N CYS A 476 -0.22 -23.90 0.86
CA CYS A 476 -0.50 -23.40 2.21
C CYS A 476 0.58 -23.75 3.26
N ASN A 477 1.58 -24.56 2.89
CA ASN A 477 2.63 -25.06 3.78
C ASN A 477 3.73 -24.02 4.03
N PHE A 478 3.38 -22.79 4.38
CA PHE A 478 4.35 -21.76 4.77
C PHE A 478 3.94 -21.01 6.03
N ILE A 479 4.91 -20.34 6.65
CA ILE A 479 4.69 -19.39 7.73
C ILE A 479 5.20 -18.00 7.33
N ARG A 480 4.45 -16.96 7.68
CA ARG A 480 4.87 -15.55 7.54
C ARG A 480 5.43 -15.04 8.86
N ILE A 481 6.65 -14.54 8.79
CA ILE A 481 7.38 -13.85 9.87
C ILE A 481 7.37 -12.35 9.55
N THR A 482 7.31 -11.50 10.57
CA THR A 482 7.49 -10.05 10.40
C THR A 482 8.79 -9.60 11.07
N ILE A 483 9.49 -8.68 10.41
CA ILE A 483 10.72 -8.06 10.92
C ILE A 483 10.47 -6.66 11.51
N SER A 484 9.19 -6.24 11.59
CA SER A 484 8.80 -4.90 12.04
C SER A 484 8.74 -4.75 13.56
N PHE A 485 8.16 -5.73 14.27
CA PHE A 485 7.76 -5.56 15.67
C PHE A 485 8.91 -5.68 16.69
N ALA A 486 9.93 -6.48 16.39
CA ALA A 486 11.04 -6.72 17.31
C ALA A 486 11.73 -5.41 17.72
N LYS A 487 12.05 -5.28 19.02
CA LYS A 487 12.61 -4.06 19.61
C LYS A 487 14.01 -3.77 19.06
N ASN A 488 14.82 -4.81 18.88
CA ASN A 488 16.20 -4.70 18.45
C ASN A 488 16.63 -5.94 17.65
N GLU A 489 17.90 -5.93 17.23
CA GLU A 489 18.50 -6.99 16.44
C GLU A 489 18.64 -8.31 17.20
N GLU A 490 18.91 -8.26 18.49
CA GLU A 490 19.03 -9.45 19.35
C GLU A 490 17.69 -10.20 19.44
N GLU A 491 16.58 -9.47 19.58
CA GLU A 491 15.24 -10.05 19.59
C GLU A 491 14.90 -10.71 18.25
N LEU A 492 15.34 -10.15 17.11
CA LEU A 492 15.19 -10.78 15.79
C LEU A 492 15.99 -12.09 15.68
N LYS A 493 17.25 -12.10 16.12
CA LYS A 493 18.09 -13.31 16.14
C LYS A 493 17.48 -14.38 17.04
N ASN A 494 17.06 -14.01 18.26
CA ASN A 494 16.43 -14.92 19.21
C ASN A 494 15.11 -15.51 18.69
N ALA A 495 14.26 -14.69 18.06
CA ALA A 495 13.03 -15.17 17.43
C ALA A 495 13.35 -16.14 16.27
N SER A 496 14.30 -15.80 15.41
CA SER A 496 14.70 -16.66 14.27
C SER A 496 15.26 -18.01 14.73
N ASN A 497 16.10 -18.02 15.77
CA ASN A 497 16.64 -19.24 16.38
C ASN A 497 15.54 -20.13 16.98
N LYS A 498 14.55 -19.54 17.65
CA LYS A 498 13.41 -20.28 18.19
C LYS A 498 12.52 -20.87 17.08
N ILE A 499 12.36 -20.17 15.97
CA ILE A 499 11.61 -20.66 14.80
C ILE A 499 12.31 -21.88 14.21
N THR A 500 13.60 -21.78 13.89
CA THR A 500 14.36 -22.87 13.26
C THR A 500 14.47 -24.09 14.19
N LYS A 501 14.66 -23.88 15.49
CA LYS A 501 14.61 -24.94 16.50
C LYS A 501 13.24 -25.63 16.54
N SER A 502 12.15 -24.88 16.47
CA SER A 502 10.79 -25.46 16.46
C SER A 502 10.54 -26.30 15.21
N ILE A 503 11.04 -25.86 14.05
CA ILE A 503 10.96 -26.64 12.80
C ILE A 503 11.76 -27.95 12.95
N GLU A 504 12.97 -27.90 13.51
CA GLU A 504 13.77 -29.12 13.78
C GLU A 504 13.05 -30.09 14.73
N GLU A 505 12.54 -29.59 15.86
CA GLU A 505 11.81 -30.39 16.85
C GLU A 505 10.55 -31.02 16.26
N TYR A 506 9.87 -30.35 15.32
CA TYR A 506 8.71 -30.89 14.62
C TYR A 506 9.10 -32.12 13.77
N PHE A 507 10.17 -32.03 12.99
CA PHE A 507 10.66 -33.14 12.15
C PHE A 507 11.42 -34.24 12.91
N GLN A 508 11.75 -34.04 14.19
CA GLN A 508 12.28 -35.10 15.06
C GLN A 508 11.20 -35.95 15.72
N LYS A 509 9.98 -35.41 15.81
CA LYS A 509 8.83 -36.06 16.47
C LYS A 509 7.81 -36.64 15.48
N SER A 510 7.91 -36.24 14.22
CA SER A 510 7.15 -36.77 13.08
C SER A 510 7.94 -37.92 12.47
#